data_AF-A0A8J5MWC0-F1
#
_entry.id   AF-A0A8J5MWC0-F1
#
_cell.length_a   1.000
_cell.length_b   1.000
_cell.length_c   1.000
_cell.angle_alpha   90.00
_cell.angle_beta   90.00
_cell.angle_gamma   90.00
#
_symmetry.space_group_name_H-M   'P 1'
#
loop_
_entity.id
_entity.type
_entity.pdbx_description
1 polymer ?
#
loop_
_entity_poly.entity_id
_entity_poly.type
_entity_poly.pdbx_seq_one_letter_code
_entity_poly.pdbx_strand_id
1 'polypeptide(L)'
;TFLTHILFSMDSRRKFTAMFKLRVIEYAEQTNNCAAAREFKVSEKSVRDWKKLSAQLKLLPKNKCANRGKCSKWPQLEVEVAKYVSENRQNGYGVSRGSIRIFALKLARKLGITDFKASHGWCTRFMKRNDFVLRRKTKISQRLPQELDDK
;
A
#
# COMPACT_ATOMS: atom_id res chain seq x y z
N THR A 1 -4.39 -50.86 19.08
CA THR A 1 -4.82 -49.55 19.62
C THR A 1 -4.77 -48.54 18.48
N PHE A 2 -5.95 -48.25 17.94
CA PHE A 2 -6.15 -47.66 16.61
C PHE A 2 -5.66 -46.21 16.51
N LEU A 3 -4.94 -45.94 15.42
CA LEU A 3 -4.49 -44.63 14.94
C LEU A 3 -5.64 -43.61 14.92
N THR A 4 -5.59 -42.60 15.79
CA THR A 4 -6.38 -41.37 15.69
C THR A 4 -5.68 -40.39 14.73
N HIS A 5 -5.54 -40.78 13.45
CA HIS A 5 -5.24 -39.80 12.41
C HIS A 5 -6.55 -39.11 12.02
N ILE A 6 -6.89 -38.07 12.78
CA ILE A 6 -7.84 -37.05 12.35
C ILE A 6 -7.28 -36.48 11.05
N LEU A 7 -7.92 -36.85 9.93
CA LEU A 7 -7.82 -36.17 8.65
C LEU A 7 -8.16 -34.69 8.87
N PHE A 8 -7.15 -33.89 9.18
CA PHE A 8 -7.22 -32.45 9.04
C PHE A 8 -7.29 -32.20 7.54
N SER A 9 -8.51 -32.26 7.01
CA SER A 9 -8.86 -31.82 5.67
C SER A 9 -8.09 -30.53 5.41
N MET A 10 -7.13 -30.55 4.48
CA MET A 10 -6.49 -29.33 3.96
C MET A 10 -7.46 -28.69 2.97
N ASP A 11 -8.53 -28.27 3.62
CA ASP A 11 -9.70 -27.52 3.24
C ASP A 11 -9.33 -26.22 2.52
N SER A 12 -10.29 -25.79 1.72
CA SER A 12 -10.37 -24.57 0.93
C SER A 12 -9.59 -23.36 1.46
N ARG A 13 -9.20 -22.47 0.54
CA ARG A 13 -8.42 -21.26 0.83
C ARG A 13 -9.18 -20.31 1.79
N ARG A 14 -8.97 -20.43 3.10
CA ARG A 14 -9.60 -19.59 4.15
C ARG A 14 -9.03 -18.18 4.19
N LYS A 15 -9.88 -17.20 4.56
CA LYS A 15 -9.51 -15.80 4.77
C LYS A 15 -9.60 -15.47 6.26
N PHE A 16 -8.59 -14.81 6.79
CA PHE A 16 -8.52 -14.39 8.19
C PHE A 16 -8.31 -12.88 8.29
N THR A 17 -9.05 -12.21 9.17
CA THR A 17 -8.92 -10.77 9.44
C THR A 17 -7.60 -10.45 10.17
N ALA A 18 -7.13 -9.21 10.06
CA ALA A 18 -5.93 -8.76 10.78
C ALA A 18 -6.11 -8.91 12.30
N MET A 19 -7.28 -8.57 12.83
CA MET A 19 -7.60 -8.76 14.26
C MET A 19 -7.49 -10.22 14.67
N PHE A 20 -8.07 -11.15 13.90
CA PHE A 20 -7.98 -12.57 14.20
C PHE A 20 -6.52 -13.04 14.23
N LYS A 21 -5.73 -12.68 13.20
CA LYS A 21 -4.31 -13.05 13.14
C LYS A 21 -3.53 -12.51 14.34
N LEU A 22 -3.79 -11.28 14.77
CA LEU A 22 -3.16 -10.68 15.94
C LEU A 22 -3.50 -11.43 17.24
N ARG A 23 -4.77 -11.83 17.43
CA ARG A 23 -5.18 -12.65 18.58
C ARG A 23 -4.46 -14.02 18.59
N VAL A 24 -4.31 -14.64 17.42
CA VAL A 24 -3.57 -15.91 17.31
C VAL A 24 -2.08 -15.72 17.64
N ILE A 25 -1.48 -14.60 17.21
CA ILE A 25 -0.08 -14.26 17.53
C ILE A 25 0.10 -14.05 19.03
N GLU A 26 -0.77 -13.26 19.67
CA GLU A 26 -0.73 -12.99 21.11
C GLU A 26 -0.78 -14.28 21.93
N TYR A 27 -1.70 -15.19 21.59
CA TYR A 27 -1.77 -16.50 22.23
C TYR A 27 -0.52 -17.36 21.97
N ALA A 28 0.03 -17.31 20.75
CA ALA A 28 1.25 -18.05 20.40
C ALA A 28 2.51 -17.49 21.08
N GLU A 29 2.51 -16.21 21.47
CA GLU A 29 3.57 -15.57 22.26
C GLU A 29 3.49 -15.98 23.74
N GLN A 30 2.29 -16.17 24.28
CA GLN A 30 2.05 -16.67 25.65
C GLN A 30 2.30 -18.17 25.79
N THR A 31 2.06 -18.94 24.73
CA THR A 31 2.16 -20.40 24.74
C THR A 31 3.22 -20.89 23.74
N ASN A 32 2.81 -21.42 22.59
CA ASN A 32 3.67 -21.78 21.46
C ASN A 32 2.82 -21.88 20.17
N ASN A 33 3.48 -21.95 19.00
CA ASN A 33 2.79 -21.96 17.71
C ASN A 33 1.88 -23.20 17.53
N CYS A 34 2.30 -24.37 18.02
CA CYS A 34 1.54 -25.62 17.89
C CYS A 34 0.28 -25.63 18.77
N ALA A 35 0.34 -25.02 19.95
CA ALA A 35 -0.81 -24.81 20.83
C ALA A 35 -1.80 -23.84 20.19
N ALA A 36 -1.32 -22.71 19.65
CA ALA A 36 -2.16 -21.74 18.94
C ALA A 36 -2.82 -22.36 17.69
N ALA A 37 -2.10 -23.16 16.92
CA ALA A 37 -2.64 -23.85 15.75
C ALA A 37 -3.84 -24.75 16.10
N ARG A 38 -3.71 -25.52 17.19
CA ARG A 38 -4.77 -26.39 17.71
C ARG A 38 -5.96 -25.59 18.24
N GLU A 39 -5.69 -24.59 19.07
CA GLU A 39 -6.72 -23.74 19.70
C GLU A 39 -7.58 -23.02 18.65
N PHE A 40 -6.93 -22.37 17.68
CA PHE A 40 -7.62 -21.54 16.69
C PHE A 40 -8.00 -22.28 15.40
N LYS A 41 -7.76 -23.60 15.33
CA LYS A 41 -8.02 -24.44 14.15
C LYS A 41 -7.40 -23.83 12.87
N VAL A 42 -6.13 -23.45 12.96
CA VAL A 42 -5.31 -22.91 11.87
C VAL A 42 -4.05 -23.75 11.70
N SER A 43 -3.44 -23.72 10.51
CA SER A 43 -2.15 -24.39 10.34
C SER A 43 -1.05 -23.65 11.11
N GLU A 44 -0.16 -24.41 11.77
CA GLU A 44 1.00 -23.84 12.48
C GLU A 44 1.86 -22.98 11.54
N LYS A 45 2.00 -23.38 10.27
CA LYS A 45 2.65 -22.58 9.22
C LYS A 45 2.03 -21.19 9.10
N SER A 46 0.70 -21.07 9.15
CA SER A 46 0.02 -19.78 9.11
C SER A 46 0.36 -18.92 10.32
N VAL A 47 0.38 -19.51 11.52
CA VAL A 47 0.77 -18.82 12.76
C VAL A 47 2.19 -18.26 12.63
N ARG A 48 3.13 -19.09 12.17
CA ARG A 48 4.52 -18.70 11.96
C ARG A 48 4.67 -17.58 10.93
N ASP A 49 3.99 -17.69 9.79
CA ASP A 49 4.03 -16.67 8.73
C ASP A 49 3.38 -15.36 9.19
N TRP A 50 2.34 -15.41 10.03
CA TRP A 50 1.73 -14.21 10.62
C TRP A 50 2.63 -13.55 11.67
N LYS A 51 3.37 -14.32 12.48
CA LYS A 51 4.37 -13.78 13.42
C LYS A 51 5.44 -12.97 12.68
N LYS A 52 5.93 -13.46 11.53
CA LYS A 52 6.89 -12.72 10.68
C LYS A 52 6.33 -11.39 10.17
N LEU A 53 5.01 -11.30 9.97
CA LEU A 53 4.31 -10.12 9.47
C LEU A 53 3.63 -9.31 10.58
N SER A 54 3.93 -9.57 11.85
CA SER A 54 3.23 -8.98 13.00
C SER A 54 3.22 -7.44 12.98
N ALA A 55 4.36 -6.82 12.67
CA ALA A 55 4.50 -5.37 12.54
C ALA A 55 3.55 -4.81 11.46
N GLN A 56 3.47 -5.44 10.30
CA GLN A 56 2.56 -5.03 9.23
C GLN A 56 1.10 -5.27 9.60
N LEU A 57 0.79 -6.37 10.29
CA LEU A 57 -0.57 -6.68 10.75
C LEU A 57 -1.11 -5.63 11.75
N LYS A 58 -0.24 -5.08 12.61
CA LYS A 58 -0.61 -4.00 13.54
C LYS A 58 -0.98 -2.69 12.83
N LEU A 59 -0.38 -2.42 11.67
CA LEU A 59 -0.67 -1.23 10.86
C LEU A 59 -1.94 -1.37 9.99
N LEU A 60 -2.43 -2.59 9.78
CA LEU A 60 -3.60 -2.82 8.93
C LEU A 60 -4.91 -2.55 9.71
N PRO A 61 -5.97 -2.08 9.02
CA PRO A 61 -7.31 -2.04 9.60
C PRO A 61 -7.73 -3.42 10.10
N LYS A 62 -8.33 -3.47 11.30
CA LYS A 62 -8.70 -4.72 12.01
C LYS A 62 -9.48 -5.72 11.15
N ASN A 63 -10.39 -5.22 10.31
CA ASN A 63 -11.27 -6.02 9.45
C ASN A 63 -10.63 -6.47 8.13
N LYS A 64 -9.40 -6.01 7.82
CA LYS A 64 -8.73 -6.31 6.54
C LYS A 64 -8.09 -7.69 6.58
N CYS A 65 -8.41 -8.55 5.62
CA CYS A 65 -7.93 -9.94 5.62
C CYS A 65 -6.57 -10.15 4.92
N ALA A 66 -6.19 -9.24 4.03
CA ALA A 66 -4.95 -9.32 3.29
C ALA A 66 -4.49 -7.92 2.88
N ASN A 67 -3.18 -7.70 2.87
CA ASN A 67 -2.61 -6.49 2.31
C ASN A 67 -2.56 -6.60 0.77
N ARG A 68 -3.73 -6.59 0.14
CA ARG A 68 -3.85 -6.63 -1.32
C ARG A 68 -3.69 -5.23 -1.88
N GLY A 69 -2.70 -5.07 -2.74
CA GLY A 69 -2.40 -3.83 -3.47
C GLY A 69 -1.01 -3.97 -4.06
N LYS A 70 -0.85 -3.66 -5.36
CA LYS A 70 0.51 -3.63 -5.94
C LYS A 70 1.21 -2.41 -5.37
N CYS A 71 2.33 -2.62 -4.68
CA CYS A 71 3.31 -1.58 -4.40
C CYS A 71 3.74 -0.94 -5.72
N SER A 72 4.17 0.33 -5.68
CA SER A 72 4.71 0.98 -6.86
C SER A 72 5.88 0.18 -7.39
N LYS A 73 6.01 0.04 -8.72
CA LYS A 73 7.30 -0.36 -9.31
C LYS A 73 8.40 0.65 -8.96
N TRP A 74 8.02 1.92 -8.76
CA TRP A 74 8.93 3.04 -8.50
C TRP A 74 8.51 3.79 -7.22
N PRO A 75 8.82 3.26 -6.02
CA PRO A 75 8.39 3.87 -4.76
C PRO A 75 9.08 5.21 -4.50
N GLN A 76 10.39 5.32 -4.74
CA GLN A 76 11.15 6.56 -4.55
C GLN A 76 10.64 7.69 -5.44
N LEU A 77 10.38 7.40 -6.73
CA LEU A 77 9.77 8.34 -7.65
C LEU A 77 8.41 8.85 -7.14
N GLU A 78 7.58 7.96 -6.60
CA GLU A 78 6.25 8.34 -6.12
C GLU A 78 6.28 9.20 -4.86
N VAL A 79 7.24 9.00 -3.96
CA VAL A 79 7.41 9.83 -2.76
C VAL A 79 7.63 11.29 -3.18
N GLU A 80 8.57 11.53 -4.09
CA GLU A 80 8.89 12.87 -4.59
C GLU A 80 7.73 13.50 -5.38
N VAL A 81 7.04 12.72 -6.22
CA VAL A 81 5.84 13.22 -6.93
C VAL A 81 4.72 13.54 -5.95
N ALA A 82 4.52 12.76 -4.89
CA ALA A 82 3.53 13.03 -3.87
C ALA A 82 3.86 14.29 -3.07
N LYS A 83 5.14 14.52 -2.76
CA LYS A 83 5.62 15.75 -2.14
C LYS A 83 5.31 16.97 -3.01
N TYR A 84 5.68 16.93 -4.30
CA TYR A 84 5.34 17.98 -5.27
C TYR A 84 3.83 18.29 -5.32
N VAL A 85 2.98 17.26 -5.38
CA VAL A 85 1.51 17.46 -5.39
C VAL A 85 1.02 18.13 -4.10
N SER A 86 1.57 17.72 -2.95
CA SER A 86 1.14 18.23 -1.65
C SER A 86 1.56 19.69 -1.45
N GLU A 87 2.79 20.04 -1.79
CA GLU A 87 3.31 21.41 -1.73
C GLU A 87 2.52 22.36 -2.64
N ASN A 88 2.26 21.96 -3.88
CA ASN A 88 1.47 22.79 -4.80
C ASN A 88 0.06 23.01 -4.27
N ARG A 89 -0.56 22.00 -3.65
CA ARG A 89 -1.89 22.12 -3.06
C ARG A 89 -1.91 23.00 -1.81
N GLN A 90 -0.87 22.94 -0.97
CA GLN A 90 -0.71 23.83 0.19
C GLN A 90 -0.58 25.29 -0.27
N ASN A 91 0.12 25.53 -1.38
CA ASN A 91 0.26 26.83 -2.00
C ASN A 91 -0.98 27.29 -2.80
N GLY A 92 -2.08 26.52 -2.78
CA GLY A 92 -3.32 26.86 -3.47
C GLY A 92 -3.34 26.57 -4.98
N TYR A 93 -2.28 25.97 -5.54
CA TYR A 93 -2.22 25.63 -6.97
C TYR A 93 -3.02 24.37 -7.29
N GLY A 94 -3.84 24.46 -8.34
CA GLY A 94 -4.53 23.32 -8.91
C GLY A 94 -3.57 22.38 -9.66
N VAL A 95 -3.36 21.18 -9.12
CA VAL A 95 -2.52 20.16 -9.77
C VAL A 95 -3.38 19.23 -10.62
N SER A 96 -3.15 19.23 -11.94
CA SER A 96 -3.84 18.37 -12.89
C SER A 96 -3.12 17.02 -13.07
N ARG A 97 -3.81 16.03 -13.65
CA ARG A 97 -3.16 14.75 -14.01
C ARG A 97 -2.05 14.94 -15.06
N GLY A 98 -2.21 15.91 -15.96
CA GLY A 98 -1.19 16.24 -16.95
C GLY A 98 0.09 16.74 -16.30
N SER A 99 -0.03 17.71 -15.38
CA SER A 99 1.14 18.28 -14.70
C SER A 99 1.86 17.25 -13.83
N ILE A 100 1.13 16.35 -13.15
CA ILE A 100 1.72 15.22 -12.40
C ILE A 100 2.56 14.35 -13.31
N ARG A 101 2.05 13.98 -14.48
CA ARG A 101 2.76 13.11 -15.43
C ARG A 101 4.00 13.78 -16.01
N ILE A 102 3.91 15.06 -16.35
CA ILE A 102 5.05 15.85 -16.84
C ILE A 102 6.15 15.92 -15.77
N PHE A 103 5.77 16.27 -14.53
CA PHE A 103 6.70 16.31 -13.41
C PHE A 103 7.35 14.94 -13.16
N ALA A 104 6.56 13.86 -13.18
CA ALA A 104 7.05 12.51 -12.98
C ALA A 104 8.03 12.05 -14.08
N LEU A 105 7.80 12.43 -15.35
CA LEU A 105 8.76 12.16 -16.44
C LEU A 105 10.05 12.94 -16.27
N LYS A 106 9.97 14.23 -15.88
CA LYS A 106 11.16 15.04 -15.59
C LYS A 106 11.98 14.42 -14.47
N LEU A 107 11.31 14.00 -13.40
CA LEU A 107 11.95 13.35 -12.26
C LEU A 107 12.53 11.98 -12.61
N ALA A 108 11.83 11.17 -13.40
CA ALA A 108 12.34 9.88 -13.86
C ALA A 108 13.64 10.02 -14.67
N ARG A 109 13.72 11.03 -15.55
CA ARG A 109 14.97 11.36 -16.26
C ARG A 109 16.09 11.75 -15.30
N LYS A 110 15.80 12.58 -14.29
CA LYS A 110 16.78 12.98 -13.26
C LYS A 110 17.29 11.79 -12.45
N LEU A 111 16.44 10.80 -12.19
CA LEU A 111 16.79 9.58 -11.46
C LEU A 111 17.38 8.48 -12.36
N GLY A 112 17.55 8.71 -13.66
CA GLY A 112 18.06 7.71 -14.60
C GLY A 112 17.09 6.55 -14.89
N ILE A 113 15.79 6.71 -14.62
CA ILE A 113 14.78 5.68 -14.86
C ILE A 113 14.28 5.75 -16.31
N THR A 114 14.75 4.84 -17.15
CA THR A 114 14.41 4.78 -18.59
C THR A 114 13.05 4.12 -18.86
N ASP A 115 12.65 3.16 -18.03
CA ASP A 115 11.42 2.35 -18.19
C ASP A 115 10.11 3.08 -17.85
N PHE A 116 10.19 4.29 -17.32
CA PHE A 116 9.02 4.98 -16.75
C PHE A 116 8.27 5.80 -17.80
N LYS A 117 7.03 5.39 -18.10
CA LYS A 117 6.20 6.00 -19.17
C LYS A 117 5.16 7.02 -18.67
N ALA A 118 5.07 7.25 -17.36
CA ALA A 118 4.02 8.07 -16.73
C ALA A 118 2.62 7.85 -17.35
N SER A 119 2.20 6.61 -17.54
CA SER A 119 0.94 6.30 -18.25
C SER A 119 -0.29 6.83 -17.50
N HIS A 120 -1.41 7.00 -18.19
CA HIS A 120 -2.68 7.36 -17.55
C HIS A 120 -3.05 6.39 -16.42
N GLY A 121 -2.89 5.09 -16.66
CA GLY A 121 -3.13 4.05 -15.66
C GLY A 121 -2.21 4.14 -14.45
N TRP A 122 -0.93 4.50 -14.66
CA TRP A 122 -0.01 4.79 -13.55
C TRP A 122 -0.51 6.00 -12.75
N CYS A 123 -0.82 7.12 -13.40
CA CYS A 123 -1.28 8.34 -12.72
C CYS A 123 -2.55 8.09 -11.89
N THR A 124 -3.53 7.35 -12.42
CA THR A 124 -4.75 6.99 -11.68
C THR A 124 -4.45 6.15 -10.44
N ARG A 125 -3.55 5.16 -10.55
CA ARG A 125 -3.13 4.32 -9.40
C ARG A 125 -2.30 5.10 -8.39
N PHE A 126 -1.41 5.98 -8.85
CA PHE A 126 -0.63 6.89 -8.00
C PHE A 126 -1.56 7.77 -7.16
N MET A 127 -2.55 8.41 -7.78
CA MET A 127 -3.52 9.24 -7.08
C MET A 127 -4.32 8.43 -6.05
N LYS A 128 -4.79 7.24 -6.43
CA LYS A 128 -5.55 6.36 -5.51
C LYS A 128 -4.72 5.89 -4.33
N ARG A 129 -3.41 5.67 -4.50
CA ARG A 129 -2.52 5.20 -3.43
C ARG A 129 -2.12 6.29 -2.45
N ASN A 130 -2.16 7.55 -2.88
CA ASN A 130 -1.85 8.71 -2.05
C ASN A 130 -3.12 9.50 -1.64
N ASP A 131 -4.30 8.90 -1.82
CA ASP A 131 -5.60 9.51 -1.51
C ASP A 131 -5.81 10.92 -2.12
N PHE A 132 -5.18 11.18 -3.26
CA PHE A 132 -5.34 12.44 -3.97
C PHE A 132 -6.64 12.45 -4.78
N VAL A 133 -7.58 13.29 -4.38
CA VAL A 133 -8.78 13.59 -5.16
C VAL A 133 -8.52 14.76 -6.10
N LEU A 134 -9.12 14.76 -7.29
CA LEU A 134 -9.16 15.98 -8.11
C LEU A 134 -10.13 16.96 -7.46
N ARG A 135 -9.62 18.08 -6.93
CA ARG A 135 -10.50 19.18 -6.55
C ARG A 135 -10.99 19.89 -7.80
N ARG A 136 -12.26 20.29 -7.79
CA ARG A 136 -12.81 21.27 -8.74
C ARG A 136 -11.97 22.54 -8.61
N LYS A 137 -11.61 23.18 -9.73
CA LYS A 137 -10.86 24.45 -9.70
C LYS A 137 -11.59 25.41 -8.77
N THR A 138 -10.97 25.80 -7.66
CA THR A 138 -11.44 26.94 -6.89
C THR A 138 -11.10 28.19 -7.70
N LYS A 139 -11.98 29.18 -7.64
CA LYS A 139 -11.95 30.43 -8.43
C LYS A 139 -10.82 31.38 -7.96
N ILE A 140 -9.68 30.84 -7.58
CA ILE A 140 -8.50 31.60 -7.18
C ILE A 140 -7.69 31.76 -8.47
N SER A 141 -7.56 33.01 -8.93
CA SER A 141 -6.70 33.38 -10.04
C SER A 141 -5.31 32.77 -9.83
N GLN A 142 -4.91 31.85 -10.70
CA GLN A 142 -3.56 31.27 -10.64
C GLN A 142 -2.57 32.38 -10.94
N ARG A 143 -1.65 32.70 -10.03
CA ARG A 143 -0.47 33.51 -10.37
C ARG A 143 0.37 32.68 -11.34
N LEU A 144 0.73 33.28 -12.47
CA LEU A 144 1.60 32.66 -13.48
C LEU A 144 2.99 32.38 -12.87
N PRO A 145 3.59 31.20 -13.10
CA PRO A 145 5.01 31.00 -12.83
C PRO A 145 5.85 31.93 -13.70
N GLN A 146 6.85 32.58 -13.12
CA GLN A 146 7.67 33.63 -13.74
C GLN A 146 8.80 33.11 -14.64
N GLU A 147 8.84 31.81 -14.95
CA GLU A 147 9.97 31.16 -15.64
C GLU A 147 9.63 30.73 -17.07
N LEU A 148 9.24 31.67 -17.94
CA LEU A 148 9.22 31.48 -19.40
C LEU A 148 9.72 32.72 -20.15
N ASP A 149 10.71 33.43 -19.60
CA ASP A 149 11.33 34.61 -20.23
C ASP A 149 12.82 34.43 -20.54
N ASP A 150 13.27 33.19 -20.79
CA ASP A 150 14.59 32.96 -21.39
C ASP A 150 14.41 32.48 -22.84
N LYS A 151 14.49 33.46 -23.74
CA LYS A 151 14.55 33.31 -25.20
C LYS A 151 15.99 33.18 -25.67
#